data_AF-A0A6B0Z5B5-F1
#
_entry.id   AF-A0A6B0Z5B5-F1
#
_cell.length_a   1.000
_cell.length_b   1.000
_cell.length_c   1.000
_cell.angle_alpha   90.00
_cell.angle_beta   90.00
_cell.angle_gamma   90.00
#
_symmetry.space_group_name_H-M   'P 1'
#
loop_
_entity.id
_entity.type
_entity.pdbx_description
1 polymer ?
#
loop_
_entity_poly.entity_id
_entity_poly.type
_entity_poly.pdbx_seq_one_letter_code
_entity_poly.pdbx_strand_id
1 'polypeptide(L)'
;MARGERSISNVWQLLLFELVLSLAQGLAVGGILGVVVHLWKNDWALTLLVTGSLVLNLILAALAGVMVPMFMRLLRIDPAMASAVIVTTATDICGIVMYLGLASIFLTLLVS
;
A
#
# COMPACT_ATOMS: atom_id res chain seq x y z
N MET A 1 -21.18 -11.83 11.36
CA MET A 1 -20.94 -10.56 12.06
C MET A 1 -21.63 -9.46 11.27
N ALA A 2 -22.75 -8.94 11.81
CA ALA A 2 -23.64 -8.01 11.12
C ALA A 2 -23.02 -6.61 11.05
N ARG A 3 -22.64 -6.16 9.84
CA ARG A 3 -22.10 -4.82 9.58
C ARG A 3 -23.24 -3.93 9.05
N GLY A 4 -24.30 -3.83 9.84
CA GLY A 4 -25.37 -2.85 9.63
C GLY A 4 -24.85 -1.44 9.89
N GLU A 5 -25.29 -0.50 9.07
CA GLU A 5 -25.22 0.95 9.31
C GLU A 5 -23.82 1.57 9.36
N ARG A 6 -23.29 1.94 8.20
CA ARG A 6 -22.35 3.06 8.13
C ARG A 6 -22.86 4.09 7.14
N SER A 7 -23.60 5.04 7.72
CA SER A 7 -23.91 6.35 7.14
C SER A 7 -22.67 6.95 6.47
N ILE A 8 -22.87 7.70 5.39
CA ILE A 8 -21.83 8.25 4.50
C ILE A 8 -20.81 9.13 5.27
N SER A 9 -21.17 9.61 6.47
CA SER A 9 -20.26 10.27 7.43
C SER A 9 -19.08 9.38 7.90
N ASN A 10 -19.22 8.05 7.85
CA ASN A 10 -18.22 7.10 8.34
C ASN A 10 -17.13 6.76 7.31
N VAL A 11 -17.20 7.20 6.06
CA VAL A 11 -16.20 6.87 5.04
C VAL A 11 -14.85 7.48 5.40
N TRP A 12 -14.83 8.74 5.87
CA TRP A 12 -13.61 9.40 6.33
C TRP A 12 -12.99 8.72 7.56
N GLN A 13 -13.82 8.31 8.53
CA GLN A 13 -13.33 7.56 9.70
C GLN A 13 -12.81 6.17 9.32
N LEU A 14 -13.45 5.52 8.34
CA LEU A 14 -13.00 4.22 7.82
C LEU A 14 -11.65 4.36 7.12
N LEU A 15 -11.50 5.37 6.25
CA LEU A 15 -10.24 5.67 5.57
C LEU A 15 -9.11 5.97 6.55
N LEU A 16 -9.36 6.81 7.57
CA LEU A 16 -8.36 7.10 8.61
C LEU A 16 -7.95 5.85 9.38
N PHE A 17 -8.93 5.00 9.75
CA PHE A 17 -8.65 3.75 10.44
C PHE A 17 -7.80 2.80 9.60
N GLU A 18 -8.13 2.63 8.32
CA GLU A 18 -7.37 1.79 7.39
C GLU A 18 -5.97 2.35 7.13
N LEU A 19 -5.83 3.68 7.03
CA LEU A 19 -4.54 4.34 6.83
C LEU A 19 -3.63 4.18 8.06
N VAL A 20 -4.18 4.30 9.27
CA VAL A 20 -3.45 4.01 10.52
C VAL A 20 -3.07 2.53 10.60
N LEU A 21 -3.98 1.62 10.24
CA LEU A 21 -3.71 0.18 10.23
C LEU A 21 -2.60 -0.18 9.23
N SER A 22 -2.64 0.39 8.02
CA SER A 22 -1.63 0.17 7.00
C SER A 22 -0.29 0.79 7.36
N LEU A 23 -0.28 1.95 8.02
CA LEU A 23 0.95 2.55 8.57
C LEU A 23 1.55 1.66 9.65
N ALA A 24 0.75 1.21 10.61
CA ALA A 24 1.23 0.32 11.67
C ALA A 24 1.77 -0.99 11.10
N GLN A 25 1.07 -1.59 10.14
CA GLN A 25 1.52 -2.80 9.45
C GLN A 25 2.80 -2.55 8.64
N GLY A 26 2.88 -1.42 7.95
CA GLY A 26 4.06 -1.04 7.18
C GLY A 26 5.27 -0.80 8.08
N LEU A 27 5.11 -0.17 9.23
CA LEU A 27 6.18 0.01 10.19
C LEU A 27 6.61 -1.31 10.83
N ALA A 28 5.67 -2.19 11.17
CA ALA A 28 5.97 -3.49 11.75
C ALA A 28 6.71 -4.40 10.76
N VAL A 29 6.14 -4.62 9.57
CA VAL A 29 6.71 -5.50 8.55
C VAL A 29 7.93 -4.87 7.91
N GLY A 30 7.88 -3.57 7.59
CA GLY A 30 8.99 -2.81 7.04
C GLY A 30 10.16 -2.71 8.02
N GLY A 31 9.91 -2.55 9.32
CA GLY A 31 10.97 -2.58 10.33
C GLY A 31 11.71 -3.91 10.35
N ILE A 32 10.97 -5.02 10.35
CA ILE A 32 11.56 -6.37 10.31
C ILE A 32 12.37 -6.57 9.01
N LEU A 33 11.77 -6.26 7.86
CA LEU A 33 12.44 -6.40 6.56
C LEU A 33 13.65 -5.47 6.42
N GLY A 34 13.56 -4.25 6.92
CA GLY A 34 14.65 -3.28 6.92
C GLY A 34 15.84 -3.78 7.72
N VAL A 35 15.62 -4.35 8.91
CA VAL A 35 16.68 -4.98 9.71
C VAL A 35 17.31 -6.14 8.95
N VAL A 36 16.51 -7.02 8.34
CA VAL A 36 17.02 -8.15 7.56
C VAL A 36 17.85 -7.67 6.37
N VAL A 37 17.35 -6.72 5.58
CA VAL A 37 18.05 -6.16 4.41
C VAL A 37 19.34 -5.45 4.83
N HIS A 38 19.30 -4.70 5.93
CA HIS A 38 20.47 -4.00 6.44
C HIS A 38 21.57 -4.99 6.84
N LEU A 39 21.23 -6.05 7.58
CA LEU A 39 22.19 -7.09 7.97
C LEU A 39 22.73 -7.86 6.76
N TRP A 40 21.96 -7.99 5.69
CA TRP A 40 22.34 -8.80 4.54
C TRP A 40 23.15 -8.03 3.50
N LYS A 41 22.81 -6.77 3.25
CA LYS A 41 23.45 -5.92 2.23
C LYS A 41 24.44 -4.92 2.80
N ASN A 42 24.34 -4.60 4.10
CA ASN A 42 25.16 -3.60 4.78
C ASN A 42 25.16 -2.22 4.07
N ASP A 43 24.06 -1.91 3.36
CA ASP A 43 23.89 -0.72 2.55
C ASP A 43 22.64 0.04 3.05
N TRP A 44 22.88 1.24 3.57
CA TRP A 44 21.83 2.10 4.12
C TRP A 44 20.89 2.64 3.05
N ALA A 45 21.38 2.94 1.85
CA ALA A 45 20.56 3.45 0.76
C ALA A 45 19.58 2.37 0.26
N LEU A 46 20.06 1.14 0.07
CA LEU A 46 19.20 0.01 -0.30
C LEU A 46 18.20 -0.32 0.81
N THR A 47 18.62 -0.27 2.07
CA THR A 47 17.74 -0.52 3.22
C THR A 47 16.58 0.49 3.27
N LEU A 48 16.89 1.79 3.14
CA LEU A 48 15.90 2.87 3.12
C LEU A 48 14.96 2.77 1.91
N LEU A 49 15.50 2.46 0.73
CA LEU A 49 14.71 2.28 -0.49
C LEU A 49 13.70 1.14 -0.35
N VAL A 50 14.14 -0.05 0.09
CA VAL A 50 13.28 -1.22 0.24
C VAL A 50 12.23 -1.01 1.34
N THR A 51 12.66 -0.51 2.49
CA THR A 51 11.75 -0.29 3.63
C THR A 51 10.75 0.83 3.33
N GLY A 52 11.21 1.94 2.76
CA GLY A 52 10.38 3.08 2.40
C GLY A 52 9.35 2.73 1.31
N SER A 53 9.77 1.99 0.28
CA SER A 53 8.87 1.53 -0.77
C SER A 53 7.81 0.57 -0.25
N LEU A 54 8.15 -0.30 0.69
CA LEU A 54 7.19 -1.22 1.30
C LEU A 54 6.14 -0.50 2.15
N VAL A 55 6.54 0.48 2.97
CA VAL A 55 5.60 1.29 3.76
C VAL A 55 4.66 2.07 2.84
N LEU A 56 5.20 2.73 1.80
CA LEU A 56 4.40 3.50 0.84
C LEU A 56 3.46 2.61 0.03
N ASN A 57 3.93 1.42 -0.37
CA ASN A 57 3.09 0.44 -1.04
C ASN A 57 1.89 0.02 -0.17
N LEU A 58 2.10 -0.23 1.12
CA LEU A 58 1.02 -0.66 2.01
C LEU A 58 -0.01 0.44 2.27
N ILE A 59 0.42 1.70 2.32
CA ILE A 59 -0.50 2.84 2.38
C ILE A 59 -1.34 2.92 1.10
N LEU A 60 -0.72 2.77 -0.08
CA LEU A 60 -1.46 2.74 -1.34
C LEU A 60 -2.36 1.52 -1.47
N ALA A 61 -1.94 0.36 -0.96
CA ALA A 61 -2.73 -0.87 -0.95
C ALA A 61 -4.03 -0.67 -0.17
N ALA A 62 -3.97 0.00 0.98
CA ALA A 62 -5.16 0.36 1.76
C ALA A 62 -6.10 1.29 0.97
N LEU A 63 -5.55 2.33 0.33
CA LEU A 63 -6.33 3.23 -0.53
C LEU A 63 -6.95 2.50 -1.72
N ALA A 64 -6.19 1.63 -2.39
CA ALA A 64 -6.65 0.81 -3.50
C ALA A 64 -7.74 -0.17 -3.05
N GLY A 65 -7.64 -0.73 -1.83
CA GLY A 65 -8.66 -1.60 -1.23
C GLY A 65 -10.04 -0.95 -1.11
N VAL A 66 -10.10 0.38 -0.96
CA VAL A 66 -11.37 1.15 -0.93
C VAL A 66 -11.73 1.67 -2.32
N MET A 67 -10.76 2.22 -3.04
CA MET A 67 -10.95 2.87 -4.33
C MET A 67 -11.36 1.87 -5.43
N VAL A 68 -10.76 0.67 -5.47
CA VAL A 68 -11.02 -0.35 -6.50
C VAL A 68 -12.49 -0.81 -6.46
N PRO A 69 -13.06 -1.24 -5.31
CA PRO A 69 -14.48 -1.58 -5.24
C PRO A 69 -15.41 -0.40 -5.56
N MET A 70 -15.05 0.82 -5.16
CA MET A 70 -15.81 2.03 -5.49
C MET A 70 -15.83 2.28 -7.01
N PHE A 71 -14.68 2.13 -7.66
CA PHE A 71 -14.55 2.29 -9.11
C PHE A 71 -15.32 1.20 -9.88
N MET A 72 -15.29 -0.05 -9.41
CA MET A 72 -16.06 -1.15 -9.99
C MET A 72 -17.58 -0.90 -9.90
N ARG A 73 -18.07 -0.35 -8.77
CA ARG A 73 -19.47 0.08 -8.63
C ARG A 73 -19.83 1.16 -9.64
N LEU A 74 -18.93 2.10 -9.91
CA LEU A 74 -19.14 3.15 -10.91
C LEU A 74 -19.24 2.56 -12.33
N LEU A 75 -18.46 1.54 -12.63
CA LEU A 75 -18.47 0.81 -13.91
C LEU A 75 -19.61 -0.22 -14.03
N ARG A 76 -20.47 -0.36 -13.02
CA ARG A 76 -21.55 -1.38 -12.95
C ARG A 76 -21.04 -2.82 -13.08
N ILE A 77 -19.78 -3.07 -12.73
CA ILE A 77 -19.18 -4.41 -12.69
C ILE A 77 -19.43 -4.98 -11.30
N ASP A 78 -19.94 -6.21 -11.24
CA ASP A 78 -20.28 -6.86 -9.98
C ASP A 78 -19.01 -7.12 -9.14
N PRO A 79 -18.78 -6.41 -8.03
CA PRO A 79 -17.53 -6.51 -7.28
C PRO A 79 -17.40 -7.87 -6.58
N ALA A 80 -18.51 -8.59 -6.34
CA ALA A 80 -18.51 -9.82 -5.55
C ALA A 80 -17.67 -10.96 -6.13
N MET A 81 -17.54 -11.06 -7.46
CA MET A 81 -16.78 -12.13 -8.11
C MET A 81 -15.36 -11.74 -8.52
N ALA A 82 -15.12 -10.45 -8.75
CA ALA A 82 -13.86 -9.97 -9.32
C ALA A 82 -13.04 -9.11 -8.35
N SER A 83 -13.57 -8.70 -7.19
CA SER A 83 -12.86 -7.78 -6.30
C SER A 83 -11.56 -8.36 -5.76
N ALA A 84 -11.50 -9.65 -5.40
CA ALA A 84 -10.29 -10.21 -4.82
C ALA A 84 -9.11 -10.17 -5.82
N VAL A 85 -9.32 -10.70 -7.03
CA VAL A 85 -8.28 -10.71 -8.07
C VAL A 85 -7.94 -9.29 -8.51
N ILE A 86 -8.93 -8.42 -8.73
CA ILE A 86 -8.68 -7.05 -9.19
C ILE A 86 -7.97 -6.21 -8.11
N VAL A 87 -8.31 -6.40 -6.83
CA VAL A 87 -7.61 -5.71 -5.74
C VAL A 87 -6.16 -6.21 -5.65
N THR A 88 -5.93 -7.52 -5.78
CA THR A 88 -4.56 -8.06 -5.78
C THR A 88 -3.75 -7.55 -6.97
N THR A 89 -4.31 -7.52 -8.18
CA THR A 89 -3.58 -6.98 -9.34
C THR A 89 -3.33 -5.48 -9.22
N ALA A 90 -4.31 -4.72 -8.71
CA ALA A 90 -4.14 -3.30 -8.45
C ALA A 90 -3.03 -3.06 -7.41
N THR A 91 -3.00 -3.81 -6.32
CA THR A 91 -1.94 -3.67 -5.31
C THR A 91 -0.58 -4.11 -5.81
N ASP A 92 -0.50 -5.11 -6.70
CA ASP A 92 0.77 -5.55 -7.32
C ASP A 92 1.33 -4.45 -8.23
N ILE A 93 0.49 -3.84 -9.07
CA ILE A 93 0.90 -2.71 -9.93
C ILE A 93 1.33 -1.52 -9.08
N CYS A 94 0.55 -1.15 -8.05
CA CYS A 94 0.92 -0.08 -7.13
C CYS A 94 2.27 -0.35 -6.44
N GLY A 95 2.52 -1.60 -6.03
CA GLY A 95 3.78 -1.98 -5.38
C GLY A 95 5.00 -1.84 -6.28
N ILE A 96 4.88 -2.29 -7.54
CA ILE A 96 5.94 -2.12 -8.53
C ILE A 96 6.18 -0.63 -8.80
N VAL A 97 5.12 0.16 -8.97
CA VAL A 97 5.22 1.62 -9.19
C VAL A 97 5.88 2.33 -8.02
N MET A 98 5.55 1.96 -6.78
CA MET A 98 6.16 2.54 -5.59
C MET A 98 7.64 2.19 -5.50
N TYR A 99 7.99 0.92 -5.67
CA TYR A 99 9.38 0.47 -5.63
C TYR A 99 10.23 1.14 -6.72
N LEU A 100 9.77 1.08 -7.98
CA LEU A 100 10.50 1.66 -9.11
C LEU A 100 10.54 3.19 -9.03
N GLY A 101 9.44 3.84 -8.65
CA GLY A 101 9.37 5.29 -8.49
C GLY A 101 10.33 5.81 -7.42
N LEU A 102 10.37 5.17 -6.25
CA LEU A 102 11.35 5.49 -5.21
C LEU A 102 12.78 5.21 -5.67
N ALA A 103 13.01 4.10 -6.36
CA ALA A 103 14.32 3.77 -6.89
C ALA A 103 14.80 4.82 -7.91
N SER A 104 13.92 5.32 -8.79
CA SER A 104 14.24 6.41 -9.72
C SER A 104 14.59 7.70 -8.98
N ILE A 105 13.81 8.09 -7.97
CA ILE A 105 14.08 9.29 -7.16
C ILE A 105 15.42 9.15 -6.42
N PHE A 106 15.65 8.00 -5.77
CA PHE A 106 16.91 7.73 -5.07
C PHE A 106 18.10 7.76 -6.02
N LEU A 107 17.97 7.18 -7.22
CA LEU A 107 19.03 7.18 -8.22
C LEU A 107 19.33 8.58 -8.72
N THR A 108 18.31 9.42 -8.96
CA THR A 108 18.52 10.83 -9.31
C THR A 108 19.22 11.59 -8.19
N LEU A 109 18.78 11.41 -6.92
CA LEU A 109 19.39 12.08 -5.76
C LEU A 109 20.82 11.62 -5.46
N LEU A 110 21.18 10.38 -5.81
CA LEU A 110 22.51 9.83 -5.56
C LEU A 110 23.50 10.17 -6.69
N VAL A 111 23.02 10.43 -7.90
CA VAL A 111 23.82 10.77 -9.09
C VAL A 111 23.99 12.28 -9.28
N SER A 112 23.15 13.12 -8.65
CA SER A 112 23.27 14.58 -8.60
C SER A 112 24.20 15.06 -7.50
#